data_AF-A0A965XUT4-F1
#
_entry.id   AF-A0A965XUT4-F1
#
_cell.length_a   1.000
_cell.length_b   1.000
_cell.length_c   1.000
_cell.angle_alpha   90.00
_cell.angle_beta   90.00
_cell.angle_gamma   90.00
#
_symmetry.space_group_name_H-M   'P 1'
#
loop_
_entity.id
_entity.type
_entity.pdbx_description
1 polymer ?
#
loop_
_entity_poly.entity_id
_entity_poly.type
_entity_poly.pdbx_seq_one_letter_code
_entity_poly.pdbx_strand_id
1 'polypeptide(L)' 'MEILIKPIVTEKMTIQGEKLNRYGFIVDRFANKLQIKDAVEQMYGVKVLDVN' A
#
# COMPACT_ATOMS: atom_id res chain seq x y z
N MET A 1 1.38 14.50 9.50
CA MET A 1 1.98 13.15 9.51
C MET A 1 1.52 12.46 8.24
N GLU A 2 2.45 12.04 7.39
CA GLU A 2 2.13 11.40 6.12
C GLU A 2 2.31 9.89 6.29
N ILE A 3 1.23 9.11 6.15
CA ILE A 3 1.25 7.65 6.40
C ILE A 3 1.94 6.91 5.24
N LEU A 4 1.69 7.35 4.00
CA LEU A 4 2.26 6.78 2.78
C LEU A 4 3.41 7.67 2.30
N ILE A 5 4.63 7.13 2.27
CA ILE A 5 5.82 7.89 1.87
C ILE A 5 6.04 7.78 0.36
N LYS A 6 6.06 6.55 -0.18
CA LYS A 6 6.20 6.31 -1.64
C LYS A 6 5.83 4.88 -2.03
N PRO A 7 5.38 4.63 -3.27
CA PRO A 7 5.20 3.28 -3.78
C PRO A 7 6.54 2.53 -3.92
N ILE A 8 6.49 1.20 -3.79
CA ILE A 8 7.62 0.30 -4.03
C ILE A 8 7.47 -0.30 -5.42
N VAL A 9 8.42 -0.01 -6.28
CA VAL A 9 8.51 -0.60 -7.62
C VAL A 9 9.77 -1.46 -7.68
N THR A 10 9.58 -2.76 -7.74
CA THR A 10 10.62 -3.76 -7.96
C THR A 10 10.05 -4.86 -8.84
N GLU A 11 10.89 -5.63 -9.53
CA GLU A 11 10.45 -6.74 -10.39
C GLU A 11 9.53 -7.71 -9.63
N LYS A 12 9.86 -7.99 -8.36
CA LYS A 12 9.04 -8.81 -7.49
C LYS A 12 7.67 -8.20 -7.23
N MET A 13 7.59 -6.90 -6.97
CA MET A 13 6.31 -6.21 -6.76
C MET A 13 5.48 -6.15 -8.03
N THR A 14 6.11 -5.94 -9.20
CA THR A 14 5.41 -5.95 -10.49
C THR A 14 4.74 -7.31 -10.73
N ILE A 15 5.46 -8.42 -10.53
CA ILE A 15 4.90 -9.78 -10.66
C ILE A 15 3.73 -10.00 -9.70
N GLN A 16 3.82 -9.48 -8.47
CA GLN A 16 2.73 -9.59 -7.50
C GLN A 16 1.53 -8.70 -7.84
N GLY A 17 1.76 -7.52 -8.40
CA GLY A 17 0.71 -6.62 -8.89
C GLY A 17 -0.09 -7.30 -10.01
N GLU A 18 0.59 -7.82 -11.02
CA GLU A 18 -0.05 -8.46 -12.18
C GLU A 18 -0.80 -9.76 -11.82
N LYS A 19 -0.21 -10.61 -10.97
CA LYS A 19 -0.79 -11.93 -10.66
C LYS A 19 -1.81 -11.91 -9.53
N LEU A 20 -1.62 -11.03 -8.54
CA LEU A 20 -2.33 -11.09 -7.26
C LEU A 20 -3.00 -9.76 -6.87
N ASN A 21 -2.90 -8.71 -7.71
CA ASN A 21 -3.38 -7.36 -7.39
C ASN A 21 -2.80 -6.82 -6.07
N ARG A 22 -1.52 -7.09 -5.81
CA ARG A 22 -0.82 -6.64 -4.60
C ARG A 22 0.18 -5.54 -4.92
N TYR A 23 0.12 -4.46 -4.15
CA TYR A 23 1.00 -3.31 -4.29
C TYR A 23 1.76 -3.05 -2.99
N GLY A 24 2.98 -2.56 -3.12
CA GLY A 24 3.87 -2.27 -2.00
C GLY A 24 4.03 -0.77 -1.82
N PHE A 25 4.05 -0.33 -0.57
CA PHE A 25 4.28 1.06 -0.21
C PHE A 25 5.28 1.13 0.94
N ILE A 26 6.14 2.14 0.90
CA ILE A 26 6.92 2.55 2.07
C ILE A 26 6.01 3.45 2.89
N VAL A 27 5.85 3.09 4.15
CA VAL A 27 4.95 3.74 5.11
C VAL A 27 5.73 4.30 6.29
N ASP A 28 5.12 5.21 7.03
CA ASP A 28 5.67 5.67 8.31
C ASP A 28 5.81 4.50 9.29
N ARG A 29 6.94 4.45 10.02
CA ARG A 29 7.26 3.35 10.94
C ARG A 29 6.28 3.22 12.10
N PHE A 30 5.58 4.31 12.45
CA PHE A 30 4.58 4.36 13.51
C PHE A 30 3.15 4.22 12.99
N ALA A 31 2.95 4.06 11.67
CA ALA A 31 1.63 3.83 11.11
C ALA A 31 1.12 2.42 11.41
N ASN A 32 -0.15 2.31 11.79
CA ASN A 32 -0.83 1.04 11.97
C ASN A 32 -1.53 0.57 10.68
N LYS A 33 -1.93 -0.71 10.62
CA LYS A 33 -2.56 -1.29 9.43
C LYS A 33 -3.89 -0.62 9.04
N LEU A 34 -4.66 -0.14 10.01
CA LEU A 34 -5.93 0.56 9.77
C LEU A 34 -5.69 1.92 9.10
N GLN A 35 -4.71 2.67 9.60
CA GLN A 35 -4.27 3.94 9.06
C GLN A 35 -3.73 3.79 7.63
N ILE A 36 -2.91 2.75 7.38
CA ILE A 36 -2.39 2.48 6.04
C ILE A 36 -3.55 2.14 5.08
N LYS A 37 -4.49 1.32 5.53
CA LYS A 37 -5.69 0.98 4.77
C LYS A 37 -6.45 2.25 4.36
N ASP A 38 -6.81 3.07 5.34
CA ASP A 38 -7.59 4.29 5.12
C ASP A 38 -6.85 5.28 4.22
N ALA A 39 -5.54 5.43 4.41
CA ALA A 39 -4.71 6.32 3.58
C ALA A 39 -4.66 5.87 2.11
N VAL A 40 -4.53 4.56 1.84
CA VAL A 40 -4.51 4.04 0.47
C VAL A 40 -5.89 4.16 -0.18
N GLU A 41 -6.96 3.85 0.55
CA GLU A 41 -8.33 3.98 0.05
C GLU A 41 -8.67 5.44 -0.29
N GLN A 42 -8.28 6.40 0.56
CA GLN A 42 -8.51 7.83 0.33
C GLN A 42 -7.68 8.40 -0.83
N MET A 43 -6.39 8.02 -0.93
CA MET A 43 -5.49 8.59 -1.93
C MET A 43 -5.79 8.07 -3.34
N TYR A 44 -6.12 6.78 -3.47
CA TYR A 44 -6.30 6.12 -4.77
C TYR A 44 -7.77 5.83 -5.11
N GLY A 45 -8.71 6.05 -4.19
CA GLY A 45 -10.13 5.79 -4.42
C GLY A 45 -10.45 4.30 -4.60
N VAL A 46 -9.62 3.41 -4.05
CA VAL A 46 -9.74 1.95 -4.20
C VAL A 46 -10.27 1.32 -2.91
N LYS A 47 -10.71 0.05 -2.99
CA LYS A 47 -11.02 -0.75 -1.80
C LYS A 47 -9.86 -1.68 -1.47
N VAL A 48 -9.31 -1.53 -0.27
CA VAL A 48 -8.24 -2.40 0.24
C VAL A 48 -8.86 -3.59 0.95
N LEU A 49 -8.57 -4.79 0.45
CA LEU A 49 -9.07 -6.03 1.05
C LEU A 49 -8.30 -6.39 2.32
N ASP A 50 -6.97 -6.31 2.27
CA ASP A 50 -6.09 -6.72 3.36
C ASP A 50 -4.73 -6.00 3.33
N VAL A 51 -4.07 -5.88 4.49
CA VAL A 51 -2.75 -5.27 4.68
C VAL A 51 -1.83 -6.25 5.43
N ASN A 52 -0.75 -6.67 4.76
CA ASN A 52 0.21 -7.64 5.29
C ASN A 52 1.20 -7.02 6.28
#